data_AF-K6GJP9-F1
#
_entry.id   AF-K6GJP9-F1
#
_cell.length_a   1.000
_cell.length_b   1.000
_cell.length_c   1.000
_cell.angle_alpha   90.00
_cell.angle_beta   90.00
_cell.angle_gamma   90.00
#
_symmetry.space_group_name_H-M   'P 1'
#
loop_
_entity.id
_entity.type
_entity.pdbx_description
1 polymer ?
#
loop_
_entity_poly.entity_id
_entity_poly.type
_entity_poly.pdbx_seq_one_letter_code
_entity_poly.pdbx_strand_id
1 'polypeptide(L)'
;MNFIKTLLIVPLLLSVQIFAGHHEDAQVSKKDMMANIKTAKSWIDAGYTNKDDFLDVVKKHMADDGYNYPGRFIGFGFNFDPSNDEMVVDWVIENSPAVGVLQSGDTFVSVGGIPASRENRENGVLSFTGLPGQPVKAVVKRDGKEVDVSFKRGLVNPRYTKAQVMDNIESADAEDWGADEYKIVEVAANRKENVVYAWTWHKFTDDITGLQFEENQVTRFQFNDDGQVIARGDMSEEALVQSQLGFKVSR
;
A
#
# COMPACT_ATOMS: atom_id res chain seq x y z
N MET A 1 92.40 -12.78 13.79
CA MET A 1 91.96 -13.55 12.61
C MET A 1 90.70 -12.90 12.09
N ASN A 2 90.82 -12.25 10.92
CA ASN A 2 89.75 -11.55 10.21
C ASN A 2 88.61 -12.50 9.84
N PHE A 3 87.36 -12.04 9.92
CA PHE A 3 86.39 -12.14 8.81
C PHE A 3 85.34 -11.03 8.94
N ILE A 4 85.38 -10.09 8.00
CA ILE A 4 84.28 -9.19 7.65
C ILE A 4 83.22 -10.02 6.89
N LYS A 5 81.93 -9.79 7.17
CA LYS A 5 80.87 -9.80 6.14
C LYS A 5 79.62 -9.08 6.65
N THR A 6 79.34 -7.98 5.95
CA THR A 6 78.15 -7.13 5.93
C THR A 6 76.84 -7.92 5.84
N LEU A 7 75.80 -7.53 6.57
CA LEU A 7 74.43 -7.71 6.08
C LEU A 7 73.42 -6.72 6.69
N LEU A 8 72.86 -5.93 5.77
CA LEU A 8 71.58 -5.21 5.76
C LEU A 8 70.88 -4.83 7.09
N ILE A 9 70.81 -3.52 7.30
CA ILE A 9 69.72 -2.86 8.01
C ILE A 9 68.45 -3.01 7.16
N VAL A 10 67.51 -3.85 7.60
CA VAL A 10 66.13 -3.87 7.09
C VAL A 10 65.34 -2.86 7.93
N PRO A 11 64.75 -1.81 7.35
CA PRO A 11 63.78 -1.02 8.09
C PRO A 11 62.52 -1.87 8.22
N LEU A 12 62.23 -2.28 9.46
CA LEU A 12 60.97 -2.92 9.82
C LEU A 12 59.85 -1.87 9.65
N LEU A 13 59.28 -1.81 8.45
CA LEU A 13 58.00 -1.13 8.21
C LEU A 13 56.95 -1.86 9.05
N LEU A 14 56.70 -1.35 10.25
CA LEU A 14 55.47 -1.58 11.00
C LEU A 14 54.33 -0.97 10.16
N SER A 15 53.84 -1.73 9.19
CA SER A 15 52.52 -1.48 8.62
C SER A 15 51.51 -1.72 9.73
N VAL A 16 51.08 -0.62 10.34
CA VAL A 16 49.86 -0.58 11.13
C VAL A 16 48.76 -1.11 10.19
N GLN A 17 48.35 -2.36 10.43
CA GLN A 17 47.10 -2.89 9.89
C GLN A 17 46.00 -2.04 10.54
N ILE A 18 45.73 -0.88 9.94
CA ILE A 18 44.47 -0.18 10.16
C ILE A 18 43.45 -1.19 9.64
N PHE A 19 42.79 -1.89 10.56
CA PHE A 19 41.56 -2.57 10.26
C PHE A 19 40.67 -1.50 9.64
N ALA A 20 40.54 -1.52 8.32
CA ALA A 20 39.43 -0.91 7.65
C ALA A 20 38.21 -1.55 8.32
N GLY A 21 37.55 -0.79 9.19
CA GLY A 21 36.26 -1.17 9.71
C GLY A 21 35.38 -1.39 8.49
N HIS A 22 35.21 -2.65 8.12
CA HIS A 22 34.05 -3.05 7.36
C HIS A 22 32.88 -2.53 8.20
N HIS A 23 32.23 -1.48 7.72
CA HIS A 23 30.85 -1.23 8.10
C HIS A 23 30.09 -2.45 7.59
N GLU A 24 30.02 -3.51 8.40
CA GLU A 24 28.93 -4.46 8.29
C GLU A 24 27.68 -3.61 8.51
N ASP A 25 26.95 -3.32 7.42
CA ASP A 25 25.60 -2.77 7.52
C ASP A 25 24.88 -3.56 8.61
N ALA A 26 24.44 -2.89 9.69
CA ALA A 26 23.88 -3.56 10.85
C ALA A 26 22.68 -4.39 10.40
N GLN A 27 22.84 -5.71 10.38
CA GLN A 27 21.76 -6.63 10.01
C GLN A 27 20.91 -6.91 11.23
N VAL A 28 19.58 -6.90 11.04
CA VAL A 28 18.64 -7.39 12.04
C VAL A 28 19.01 -8.82 12.44
N SER A 29 18.94 -9.12 13.74
CA SER A 29 19.31 -10.45 14.23
C SER A 29 18.42 -11.52 13.60
N LYS A 30 18.92 -12.76 13.49
CA LYS A 30 18.10 -13.87 12.96
C LYS A 30 16.84 -14.09 13.79
N LYS A 31 16.92 -13.88 15.11
CA LYS A 31 15.79 -14.02 16.03
C LYS A 31 14.72 -12.98 15.75
N ASP A 32 15.12 -11.71 15.64
CA ASP A 32 14.18 -10.60 15.43
C ASP A 32 13.58 -10.68 14.02
N MET A 33 14.37 -11.10 13.03
CA MET A 33 13.83 -11.35 11.69
C MET A 33 12.78 -12.48 11.68
N MET A 34 12.98 -13.55 12.45
CA MET A 34 11.96 -14.61 12.56
C MET A 34 10.69 -14.10 13.26
N ALA A 35 10.81 -13.14 14.19
CA ALA A 35 9.65 -12.48 14.78
C ALA A 35 8.92 -11.61 13.74
N ASN A 36 9.65 -10.86 12.92
CA ASN A 36 9.06 -10.05 11.84
C ASN A 36 8.36 -10.91 10.78
N ILE A 37 8.95 -12.06 10.42
CA ILE A 37 8.30 -13.07 9.56
C ILE A 37 6.99 -13.56 10.18
N LYS A 38 6.97 -13.83 11.49
CA LYS A 38 5.74 -14.26 12.19
C LYS A 38 4.68 -13.16 12.15
N THR A 39 5.07 -11.91 12.40
CA THR A 39 4.18 -10.76 12.31
C THR A 39 3.58 -10.62 10.91
N ALA A 40 4.39 -10.71 9.85
CA ALA A 40 3.91 -10.65 8.47
C ALA A 40 2.91 -11.77 8.15
N LYS A 41 3.16 -13.01 8.63
CA LYS A 41 2.22 -14.13 8.48
C LYS A 41 0.90 -13.87 9.20
N SER A 42 0.94 -13.46 10.48
CA SER A 42 -0.27 -13.14 11.23
C SER A 42 -1.08 -12.01 10.59
N TRP A 43 -0.41 -11.01 10.01
CA TRP A 43 -1.05 -9.93 9.27
C TRP A 43 -1.79 -10.45 8.04
N ILE A 44 -1.15 -11.33 7.27
CA ILE A 44 -1.76 -11.93 6.08
C ILE A 44 -2.91 -12.87 6.45
N ASP A 45 -2.69 -13.75 7.41
CA ASP A 45 -3.68 -14.75 7.83
C ASP A 45 -4.95 -14.04 8.30
N ALA A 46 -4.82 -13.08 9.22
CA ALA A 46 -5.96 -12.30 9.71
C ALA A 46 -6.64 -11.50 8.58
N GLY A 47 -5.85 -10.91 7.67
CA GLY A 47 -6.36 -10.15 6.53
C GLY A 47 -7.25 -10.96 5.60
N TYR A 48 -7.00 -12.26 5.44
CA TYR A 48 -7.83 -13.14 4.62
C TYR A 48 -8.91 -13.91 5.40
N THR A 49 -8.99 -13.82 6.74
CA THR A 49 -9.95 -14.61 7.52
C THR A 49 -10.97 -13.80 8.31
N ASN A 50 -10.56 -12.75 9.01
CA ASN A 50 -11.44 -12.08 9.96
C ASN A 50 -11.06 -10.60 10.12
N LYS A 51 -12.05 -9.73 9.91
CA LYS A 51 -11.92 -8.27 10.00
C LYS A 51 -11.41 -7.80 11.37
N ASP A 52 -11.98 -8.31 12.45
CA ASP A 52 -11.65 -7.88 13.81
C ASP A 52 -10.24 -8.35 14.20
N ASP A 53 -9.88 -9.59 13.88
CA ASP A 53 -8.51 -10.11 14.06
C ASP A 53 -7.50 -9.27 13.25
N PHE A 54 -7.87 -8.86 12.04
CA PHE A 54 -7.02 -8.01 11.21
C PHE A 54 -6.83 -6.63 11.82
N LEU A 55 -7.92 -6.01 12.31
CA LEU A 55 -7.86 -4.74 13.02
C LEU A 55 -6.93 -4.83 14.24
N ASP A 56 -7.04 -5.90 15.02
CA ASP A 56 -6.18 -6.15 16.18
C ASP A 56 -4.71 -6.32 15.79
N VAL A 57 -4.43 -7.03 14.69
CA VAL A 57 -3.07 -7.16 14.15
C VAL A 57 -2.51 -5.80 13.72
N VAL A 58 -3.26 -4.99 12.97
CA VAL A 58 -2.85 -3.65 12.54
C VAL A 58 -2.58 -2.76 13.75
N LYS A 59 -3.51 -2.71 14.71
CA LYS A 59 -3.40 -1.89 15.92
C LYS A 59 -2.14 -2.21 16.71
N LYS A 60 -1.83 -3.50 16.83
CA LYS A 60 -0.68 -4.01 17.59
C LYS A 60 0.64 -3.86 16.86
N HIS A 61 0.67 -4.12 15.55
CA HIS A 61 1.91 -4.34 14.82
C HIS A 61 2.29 -3.20 13.87
N MET A 62 1.36 -2.32 13.49
CA MET A 62 1.70 -1.13 12.71
C MET A 62 2.31 -0.05 13.61
N ALA A 63 3.40 0.57 13.18
CA ALA A 63 3.95 1.74 13.84
C ALA A 63 3.01 2.94 13.69
N ASP A 64 3.01 3.86 14.65
CA ASP A 64 2.12 5.03 14.61
C ASP A 64 2.48 6.00 13.47
N ASP A 65 3.75 6.04 13.06
CA ASP A 65 4.25 6.77 11.89
C ASP A 65 4.32 5.89 10.62
N GLY A 66 3.82 4.66 10.70
CA GLY A 66 3.79 3.71 9.60
C GLY A 66 2.75 4.05 8.53
N TYR A 67 3.00 3.55 7.32
CA TYR A 67 2.11 3.76 6.18
C TYR A 67 1.74 2.45 5.46
N ASN A 68 0.49 2.37 5.03
CA ASN A 68 0.05 1.45 4.00
C ASN A 68 0.13 2.14 2.62
N TYR A 69 0.61 1.42 1.63
CA TYR A 69 0.80 1.86 0.25
C TYR A 69 -0.04 0.98 -0.68
N PRO A 70 -1.32 1.32 -0.89
CA PRO A 70 -2.19 0.61 -1.84
C PRO A 70 -1.73 0.79 -3.29
N GLY A 71 -2.37 0.03 -4.19
CA GLY A 71 -2.16 0.14 -5.63
C GLY A 71 -2.37 1.56 -6.15
N ARG A 72 -1.48 1.97 -7.05
CA ARG A 72 -1.56 3.27 -7.75
C ARG A 72 -2.55 3.16 -8.91
N PHE A 73 -3.23 4.25 -9.25
CA PHE A 73 -4.20 4.26 -10.35
C PHE A 73 -4.32 5.64 -11.01
N ILE A 74 -4.98 5.70 -12.17
CA ILE A 74 -5.31 6.95 -12.85
C ILE A 74 -6.76 7.34 -12.53
N GLY A 75 -6.97 8.48 -11.87
CA GLY A 75 -8.30 8.93 -11.45
C GLY A 75 -8.30 10.33 -10.83
N PHE A 76 -9.27 10.60 -9.94
CA PHE A 76 -9.38 11.88 -9.23
C PHE A 76 -8.58 11.88 -7.91
N GLY A 77 -8.67 10.80 -7.14
CA GLY A 77 -7.91 10.62 -5.89
C GLY A 77 -8.53 11.25 -4.65
N PHE A 78 -9.63 10.65 -4.19
CA PHE A 78 -10.35 10.98 -2.96
C PHE A 78 -10.86 9.67 -2.32
N ASN A 79 -11.24 9.74 -1.06
CA ASN A 79 -11.92 8.65 -0.35
C ASN A 79 -13.36 9.03 -0.01
N PHE A 80 -14.21 8.02 0.09
CA PHE A 80 -15.57 8.12 0.61
C PHE A 80 -15.95 6.76 1.22
N ASP A 81 -16.86 6.77 2.18
CA ASP A 81 -17.47 5.56 2.73
C ASP A 81 -18.49 4.97 1.74
N PRO A 82 -18.25 3.76 1.18
CA PRO A 82 -19.15 3.12 0.22
C PRO A 82 -20.42 2.54 0.86
N SER A 83 -20.56 2.53 2.18
CA SER A 83 -21.81 2.12 2.83
C SER A 83 -22.87 3.24 2.79
N ASN A 84 -22.44 4.49 2.63
CA ASN A 84 -23.34 5.64 2.55
C ASN A 84 -24.10 5.69 1.21
N ASP A 85 -25.36 6.10 1.28
CA ASP A 85 -26.19 6.35 0.09
C ASP A 85 -25.67 7.56 -0.70
N GLU A 86 -25.22 8.59 0.01
CA GLU A 86 -24.58 9.78 -0.57
C GLU A 86 -23.06 9.59 -0.68
N MET A 87 -22.49 10.05 -1.79
CA MET A 87 -21.04 10.03 -2.02
C MET A 87 -20.37 11.26 -1.42
N VAL A 88 -20.17 11.24 -0.11
CA VAL A 88 -19.50 12.31 0.64
C VAL A 88 -17.99 12.10 0.62
N VAL A 89 -17.23 13.13 0.26
CA VAL A 89 -15.76 13.08 0.28
C VAL A 89 -15.28 13.12 1.73
N ASP A 90 -14.65 12.04 2.19
CA ASP A 90 -14.05 12.00 3.52
C ASP A 90 -12.74 12.77 3.53
N TRP A 91 -11.83 12.44 2.62
CA TRP A 91 -10.58 13.16 2.41
C TRP A 91 -10.12 13.12 0.95
N VAL A 92 -9.26 14.08 0.61
CA VAL A 92 -8.57 14.14 -0.67
C VAL A 92 -7.19 13.53 -0.52
N ILE A 93 -6.81 12.64 -1.44
CA ILE A 93 -5.50 12.01 -1.44
C ILE A 93 -4.45 13.07 -1.77
N GLU A 94 -3.38 13.15 -0.97
CA GLU A 94 -2.29 14.11 -1.21
C GLU A 94 -1.68 13.93 -2.61
N ASN A 95 -1.31 15.06 -3.24
CA ASN A 95 -0.74 15.11 -4.58
C ASN A 95 -1.61 14.46 -5.69
N SER A 96 -2.91 14.26 -5.44
CA SER A 96 -3.85 13.76 -6.44
C SER A 96 -4.46 14.89 -7.29
N PRO A 97 -5.09 14.57 -8.42
CA PRO A 97 -5.83 15.53 -9.23
C PRO A 97 -7.02 16.22 -8.54
N ALA A 98 -7.53 15.65 -7.44
CA ALA A 98 -8.61 16.24 -6.65
C ALA A 98 -8.12 17.36 -5.73
N VAL A 99 -6.81 17.49 -5.49
CA VAL A 99 -6.24 18.56 -4.66
C VAL A 99 -6.58 19.93 -5.25
N GLY A 100 -7.19 20.77 -4.42
CA GLY A 100 -7.64 22.11 -4.83
C GLY A 100 -8.93 22.13 -5.65
N VAL A 101 -9.50 20.96 -5.97
CA VAL A 101 -10.79 20.83 -6.66
C VAL A 101 -11.87 20.39 -5.68
N LEU A 102 -11.62 19.32 -4.91
CA LEU A 102 -12.50 18.79 -3.87
C LEU A 102 -12.06 19.25 -2.49
N GLN A 103 -13.01 19.24 -1.57
CA GLN A 103 -12.78 19.36 -0.13
C GLN A 103 -13.54 18.26 0.62
N SER A 104 -13.09 17.96 1.84
CA SER A 104 -13.84 17.10 2.75
C SER A 104 -15.24 17.66 2.98
N GLY A 105 -16.25 16.79 2.98
CA GLY A 105 -17.66 17.14 3.10
C GLY A 105 -18.36 17.53 1.80
N ASP A 106 -17.65 17.60 0.66
CA ASP A 106 -18.31 17.70 -0.64
C ASP A 106 -19.13 16.43 -0.90
N THR A 107 -20.41 16.57 -1.30
CA THR A 107 -21.22 15.43 -1.75
C THR A 107 -21.32 15.42 -3.26
N PHE A 108 -20.95 14.33 -3.94
CA PHE A 108 -21.16 14.24 -5.38
C PHE A 108 -22.64 14.21 -5.74
N VAL A 109 -23.02 15.02 -6.74
CA VAL A 109 -24.36 15.02 -7.35
C VAL A 109 -24.32 14.31 -8.70
N SER A 110 -23.30 14.58 -9.52
CA SER A 110 -23.09 13.87 -10.80
C SER A 110 -21.64 13.87 -11.23
N VAL A 111 -21.25 12.89 -12.06
CA VAL A 111 -19.92 12.78 -12.67
C VAL A 111 -20.08 12.42 -14.14
N GLY A 112 -19.51 13.23 -15.03
CA GLY A 112 -19.64 13.02 -16.48
C GLY A 112 -21.09 13.03 -16.97
N GLY A 113 -21.99 13.72 -16.26
CA GLY A 113 -23.43 13.73 -16.55
C GLY A 113 -24.20 12.53 -15.98
N ILE A 114 -23.53 11.58 -15.33
CA ILE A 114 -24.15 10.45 -14.64
C ILE A 114 -24.47 10.85 -13.19
N PRO A 115 -25.72 10.70 -12.72
CA PRO A 115 -26.05 10.96 -11.31
C PRO A 115 -25.20 10.10 -10.36
N ALA A 116 -24.70 10.69 -9.28
CA ALA A 116 -23.93 9.99 -8.25
C ALA A 116 -24.87 9.24 -7.27
N SER A 117 -25.74 8.38 -7.81
CA SER A 117 -26.62 7.52 -7.03
C SER A 117 -25.92 6.22 -6.65
N ARG A 118 -26.42 5.57 -5.60
CA ARG A 118 -25.99 4.21 -5.19
C ARG A 118 -26.09 3.21 -6.35
N GLU A 119 -27.20 3.21 -7.08
CA GLU A 119 -27.39 2.35 -8.26
C GLU A 119 -26.27 2.51 -9.30
N ASN A 120 -25.92 3.75 -9.65
CA ASN A 120 -24.88 4.02 -10.64
C ASN A 120 -23.46 3.69 -10.15
N ARG A 121 -23.26 3.71 -8.83
CA ARG A 121 -22.01 3.28 -8.20
C ARG A 121 -21.88 1.76 -8.22
N GLU A 122 -22.93 1.05 -7.85
CA GLU A 122 -22.93 -0.41 -7.74
C GLU A 122 -22.92 -1.10 -9.11
N ASN A 123 -23.61 -0.53 -10.11
CA ASN A 123 -23.60 -1.08 -11.48
C ASN A 123 -22.37 -0.67 -12.32
N GLY A 124 -21.44 0.10 -11.76
CA GLY A 124 -20.16 0.45 -12.39
C GLY A 124 -20.21 1.49 -13.53
N VAL A 125 -21.35 2.16 -13.76
CA VAL A 125 -21.45 3.23 -14.78
C VAL A 125 -20.84 4.55 -14.31
N LEU A 126 -20.77 4.79 -12.99
CA LEU A 126 -20.12 5.96 -12.42
C LEU A 126 -18.60 5.75 -12.36
N SER A 127 -17.85 6.52 -13.18
CA SER A 127 -16.41 6.29 -13.36
C SER A 127 -15.54 7.52 -13.03
N PHE A 128 -14.71 7.34 -12.00
CA PHE A 128 -13.71 8.32 -11.55
C PHE A 128 -12.33 8.09 -12.17
N THR A 129 -12.10 6.89 -12.72
CA THR A 129 -10.86 6.46 -13.37
C THR A 129 -10.98 6.53 -14.90
N GLY A 130 -9.87 6.40 -15.61
CA GLY A 130 -9.85 6.43 -17.08
C GLY A 130 -8.56 6.99 -17.64
N LEU A 131 -8.60 7.46 -18.90
CA LEU A 131 -7.41 7.93 -19.60
C LEU A 131 -6.73 9.11 -18.87
N PRO A 132 -5.40 9.06 -18.67
CA PRO A 132 -4.64 10.19 -18.17
C PRO A 132 -4.90 11.46 -18.98
N GLY A 133 -5.05 12.59 -18.29
CA GLY A 133 -5.30 13.90 -18.88
C GLY A 133 -6.73 14.12 -19.39
N GLN A 134 -7.57 13.09 -19.45
CA GLN A 134 -8.96 13.24 -19.90
C GLN A 134 -9.73 14.13 -18.91
N PRO A 135 -10.33 15.24 -19.37
CA PRO A 135 -11.13 16.09 -18.51
C PRO A 135 -12.47 15.42 -18.20
N VAL A 136 -12.90 15.51 -16.95
CA VAL A 136 -14.23 15.09 -16.50
C VAL A 136 -14.86 16.25 -15.77
N LYS A 137 -16.12 16.54 -16.09
CA LYS A 137 -16.94 17.49 -15.34
C LYS A 137 -17.74 16.74 -14.28
N ALA A 138 -17.91 17.33 -13.12
CA ALA A 138 -18.78 16.82 -12.09
C ALA A 138 -19.51 17.97 -11.40
N VAL A 139 -20.58 17.65 -10.71
CA VAL A 139 -21.30 18.58 -9.84
C VAL A 139 -21.19 18.04 -8.43
N VAL A 140 -20.76 18.88 -7.50
CA VAL A 140 -20.73 18.56 -6.07
C VAL A 140 -21.59 19.54 -5.29
N LYS A 141 -22.16 19.09 -4.18
CA LYS A 141 -22.82 19.92 -3.20
C LYS A 141 -21.80 20.32 -2.14
N ARG A 142 -21.51 21.61 -2.07
CA ARG A 142 -20.59 22.24 -1.13
C ARG A 142 -21.35 23.26 -0.29
N ASP A 143 -21.38 23.08 1.02
CA ASP A 143 -22.13 23.95 1.94
C ASP A 143 -23.61 24.13 1.52
N GLY A 144 -24.21 23.04 1.04
CA GLY A 144 -25.59 23.03 0.58
C GLY A 144 -25.83 23.54 -0.84
N LYS A 145 -24.82 24.02 -1.56
CA LYS A 145 -24.93 24.59 -2.91
C LYS A 145 -24.26 23.70 -3.96
N GLU A 146 -24.86 23.60 -5.13
CA GLU A 146 -24.22 22.93 -6.26
C GLU A 146 -23.07 23.77 -6.82
N VAL A 147 -21.94 23.12 -7.03
CA VAL A 147 -20.70 23.67 -7.58
C VAL A 147 -20.24 22.78 -8.72
N ASP A 148 -20.10 23.37 -9.90
CA ASP A 148 -19.46 22.73 -11.04
C ASP A 148 -17.95 22.61 -10.79
N VAL A 149 -17.43 21.39 -10.87
CA VAL A 149 -16.01 21.10 -10.76
C VAL A 149 -15.53 20.35 -12.01
N SER A 150 -14.23 20.46 -12.29
CA SER A 150 -13.62 19.69 -13.37
C SER A 150 -12.28 19.13 -12.95
N PHE A 151 -12.08 17.87 -13.29
CA PHE A 151 -10.86 17.12 -13.04
C PHE A 151 -10.15 16.84 -14.34
N LYS A 152 -8.83 16.86 -14.33
CA LYS A 152 -8.04 16.13 -15.32
C LYS A 152 -7.56 14.85 -14.65
N ARG A 153 -7.99 13.69 -15.13
CA ARG A 153 -7.55 12.42 -14.54
C ARG A 153 -6.03 12.33 -14.56
N GLY A 154 -5.45 11.82 -13.49
CA GLY A 154 -4.00 11.77 -13.31
C GLY A 154 -3.60 10.69 -12.32
N LEU A 155 -2.29 10.54 -12.13
CA LEU A 155 -1.74 9.56 -11.21
C LEU A 155 -2.19 9.87 -9.79
N VAL A 156 -2.79 8.87 -9.16
CA VAL A 156 -3.09 8.83 -7.74
C VAL A 156 -2.15 7.82 -7.11
N ASN A 157 -1.41 8.29 -6.10
CA ASN A 157 -0.46 7.48 -5.34
C ASN A 157 -0.89 7.45 -3.87
N PRO A 158 -1.87 6.60 -3.51
CA PRO A 158 -2.44 6.61 -2.17
C PRO A 158 -1.39 6.22 -1.13
N ARG A 159 -1.48 6.87 0.04
CA ARG A 159 -0.70 6.54 1.24
C ARG A 159 -1.60 6.73 2.45
N TYR A 160 -1.79 5.68 3.25
CA TYR A 160 -2.66 5.74 4.42
C TYR A 160 -1.85 5.62 5.70
N THR A 161 -2.07 6.54 6.63
CA THR A 161 -1.57 6.46 8.01
C THR A 161 -2.19 5.27 8.73
N LYS A 162 -1.60 4.84 9.85
CA LYS A 162 -2.20 3.80 10.72
C LYS A 162 -3.66 4.12 11.10
N ALA A 163 -3.97 5.37 11.44
CA ALA A 163 -5.33 5.80 11.76
C ALA A 163 -6.29 5.56 10.59
N GLN A 164 -5.94 6.03 9.39
CA GLN A 164 -6.76 5.82 8.18
C GLN A 164 -6.89 4.34 7.81
N VAL A 165 -5.86 3.53 8.04
CA VAL A 165 -5.96 2.07 7.84
C VAL A 165 -6.98 1.47 8.78
N MET A 166 -6.97 1.83 10.06
CA MET A 166 -7.96 1.35 11.04
C MET A 166 -9.37 1.82 10.68
N ASP A 167 -9.55 3.11 10.36
CA ASP A 167 -10.85 3.67 9.97
C ASP A 167 -11.45 2.92 8.76
N ASN A 168 -10.62 2.62 7.75
CA ASN A 168 -11.05 1.85 6.57
C ASN A 168 -11.47 0.41 6.91
N ILE A 169 -10.78 -0.23 7.86
CA ILE A 169 -11.12 -1.59 8.31
C ILE A 169 -12.45 -1.55 9.08
N GLU A 170 -12.62 -0.56 9.95
CA GLU A 170 -13.84 -0.40 10.75
C GLU A 170 -15.08 -0.17 9.87
N SER A 171 -14.95 0.62 8.80
CA SER A 171 -16.02 0.90 7.83
C SER A 171 -16.35 -0.26 6.87
N ALA A 172 -15.47 -1.27 6.77
CA ALA A 172 -15.69 -2.38 5.85
C ALA A 172 -16.78 -3.34 6.34
N ASP A 173 -17.46 -4.01 5.41
CA ASP A 173 -18.38 -5.09 5.75
C ASP A 173 -17.60 -6.31 6.26
N ALA A 174 -18.05 -6.88 7.38
CA ALA A 174 -17.44 -8.06 7.96
C ALA A 174 -17.88 -9.35 7.24
N GLU A 175 -19.08 -9.36 6.64
CA GLU A 175 -19.61 -10.51 5.93
C GLU A 175 -18.84 -10.79 4.62
N ASP A 176 -18.38 -9.73 3.95
CA ASP A 176 -17.65 -9.79 2.67
C ASP A 176 -16.13 -9.67 2.83
N TRP A 177 -15.60 -9.89 4.04
CA TRP A 177 -14.19 -9.61 4.34
C TRP A 177 -13.21 -10.68 3.83
N GLY A 178 -13.47 -11.94 4.17
CA GLY A 178 -12.51 -13.03 4.04
C GLY A 178 -12.40 -13.59 2.62
N ALA A 179 -11.25 -14.22 2.33
CA ALA A 179 -11.10 -14.99 1.10
C ALA A 179 -11.88 -16.31 1.17
N ASP A 180 -12.40 -16.77 0.04
CA ASP A 180 -12.99 -18.12 -0.09
C ASP A 180 -11.95 -19.19 0.26
N GLU A 181 -10.73 -19.01 -0.29
CA GLU A 181 -9.56 -19.84 -0.05
C GLU A 181 -8.30 -18.97 -0.09
N TYR A 182 -7.29 -19.29 0.73
CA TYR A 182 -5.98 -18.66 0.59
C TYR A 182 -4.84 -19.57 1.05
N LYS A 183 -3.63 -19.25 0.59
CA LYS A 183 -2.38 -19.86 1.05
C LYS A 183 -1.24 -18.85 1.05
N ILE A 184 -0.40 -18.90 2.08
CA ILE A 184 0.94 -18.31 2.04
C ILE A 184 1.85 -19.31 1.31
N VAL A 185 2.28 -18.96 0.11
CA VAL A 185 3.12 -19.81 -0.76
C VAL A 185 4.56 -19.79 -0.30
N GLU A 186 5.11 -18.60 -0.12
CA GLU A 186 6.51 -18.39 0.26
C GLU A 186 6.66 -17.13 1.11
N VAL A 187 7.62 -17.15 2.04
CA VAL A 187 8.07 -15.95 2.74
C VAL A 187 9.58 -15.82 2.60
N ALA A 188 10.03 -14.69 2.06
CA ALA A 188 11.42 -14.30 1.95
C ALA A 188 11.71 -13.09 2.84
N ALA A 189 12.95 -12.94 3.30
CA ALA A 189 13.34 -11.84 4.17
C ALA A 189 14.71 -11.26 3.83
N ASN A 190 14.80 -9.93 3.87
CA ASN A 190 16.04 -9.18 3.75
C ASN A 190 16.40 -8.58 5.12
N ARG A 191 17.45 -9.15 5.75
CA ARG A 191 17.93 -8.74 7.08
C ARG A 191 18.68 -7.42 7.11
N LYS A 192 19.24 -6.98 5.98
CA LYS A 192 19.93 -5.68 5.88
C LYS A 192 18.91 -4.55 5.89
N GLU A 193 17.84 -4.74 5.13
CA GLU A 193 16.81 -3.73 4.97
C GLU A 193 15.67 -3.90 5.98
N ASN A 194 15.69 -4.90 6.86
CA ASN A 194 14.57 -5.24 7.75
C ASN A 194 13.22 -5.41 7.01
N VAL A 195 13.24 -6.17 5.90
CA VAL A 195 12.07 -6.39 5.03
C VAL A 195 11.66 -7.84 5.02
N VAL A 196 10.35 -8.09 5.01
CA VAL A 196 9.74 -9.39 4.72
C VAL A 196 8.88 -9.27 3.47
N TYR A 197 9.01 -10.23 2.57
CA TYR A 197 8.16 -10.41 1.40
C TYR A 197 7.36 -11.70 1.58
N ALA A 198 6.07 -11.65 1.36
CA ALA A 198 5.21 -12.82 1.42
C ALA A 198 4.45 -12.97 0.11
N TRP A 199 4.70 -14.08 -0.57
CA TRP A 199 3.94 -14.47 -1.73
C TRP A 199 2.72 -15.28 -1.27
N THR A 200 1.54 -14.80 -1.59
CA THR A 200 0.26 -15.42 -1.30
C THR A 200 -0.48 -15.75 -2.58
N TRP A 201 -1.30 -16.79 -2.52
CA TRP A 201 -2.35 -17.02 -3.49
C TRP A 201 -3.68 -17.01 -2.75
N HIS A 202 -4.72 -16.48 -3.36
CA HIS A 202 -6.05 -16.44 -2.78
C HIS A 202 -7.12 -16.56 -3.86
N LYS A 203 -8.34 -16.87 -3.43
CA LYS A 203 -9.55 -16.91 -4.23
C LYS A 203 -10.65 -16.13 -3.54
N PHE A 204 -11.38 -15.32 -4.29
CA PHE A 204 -12.55 -14.57 -3.82
C PHE A 204 -13.71 -14.76 -4.78
N THR A 205 -14.92 -14.49 -4.28
CA THR A 205 -16.11 -14.26 -5.09
C THR A 205 -16.33 -12.75 -5.19
N ASP A 206 -16.47 -12.21 -6.40
CA ASP A 206 -16.82 -10.79 -6.59
C ASP A 206 -18.32 -10.59 -6.35
N ASP A 207 -18.69 -9.76 -5.38
CA ASP A 207 -20.08 -9.61 -4.91
C ASP A 207 -21.03 -8.99 -5.95
N ILE A 208 -20.48 -8.37 -7.00
CA ILE A 208 -21.28 -7.73 -8.05
C ILE A 208 -21.61 -8.70 -9.18
N THR A 209 -20.65 -9.52 -9.59
CA THR A 209 -20.82 -10.48 -10.69
C THR A 209 -21.17 -11.88 -10.20
N GLY A 210 -20.90 -12.20 -8.93
CA GLY A 210 -20.98 -13.55 -8.36
C GLY A 210 -19.93 -14.51 -8.92
N LEU A 211 -18.92 -14.00 -9.64
CA LEU A 211 -17.87 -14.82 -10.25
C LEU A 211 -16.69 -14.99 -9.30
N GLN A 212 -16.14 -16.21 -9.28
CA GLN A 212 -14.91 -16.48 -8.56
C GLN A 212 -13.68 -16.10 -9.39
N PHE A 213 -12.68 -15.55 -8.71
CA PHE A 213 -11.36 -15.29 -9.29
C PHE A 213 -10.26 -15.72 -8.32
N GLU A 214 -9.09 -16.02 -8.84
CA GLU A 214 -7.90 -16.32 -8.07
C GLU A 214 -6.71 -15.52 -8.58
N GLU A 215 -5.80 -15.14 -7.69
CA GLU A 215 -4.58 -14.45 -8.06
C GLU A 215 -3.39 -14.79 -7.14
N ASN A 216 -2.20 -14.41 -7.60
CA ASN A 216 -0.99 -14.41 -6.81
C ASN A 216 -0.63 -12.97 -6.46
N GLN A 217 -0.37 -12.71 -5.18
CA GLN A 217 0.03 -11.39 -4.68
C GLN A 217 1.34 -11.53 -3.90
N VAL A 218 2.23 -10.54 -4.01
CA VAL A 218 3.39 -10.43 -3.12
C VAL A 218 3.25 -9.20 -2.24
N THR A 219 3.09 -9.38 -0.94
CA THR A 219 3.04 -8.27 0.02
C THR A 219 4.41 -8.03 0.63
N ARG A 220 4.87 -6.78 0.61
CA ARG A 220 6.11 -6.30 1.23
C ARG A 220 5.79 -5.65 2.57
N PHE A 221 6.54 -6.04 3.60
CA PHE A 221 6.53 -5.46 4.94
C PHE A 221 7.91 -4.92 5.28
N GLN A 222 7.99 -3.65 5.65
CA GLN A 222 9.18 -3.00 6.22
C GLN A 222 8.96 -2.82 7.71
N PHE A 223 9.97 -3.16 8.50
CA PHE A 223 9.91 -3.01 9.96
C PHE A 223 10.90 -1.94 10.44
N ASN A 224 10.57 -1.30 11.56
CA ASN A 224 11.52 -0.52 12.36
C ASN A 224 12.31 -1.44 13.31
N ASP A 225 13.22 -0.84 14.09
CA ASP A 225 14.06 -1.57 15.05
C ASP A 225 13.25 -2.20 16.20
N ASP A 226 12.05 -1.66 16.49
CA ASP A 226 11.11 -2.19 17.47
C ASP A 226 10.27 -3.37 16.93
N GLY A 227 10.46 -3.76 15.67
CA GLY A 227 9.71 -4.84 15.02
C GLY A 227 8.28 -4.46 14.65
N GLN A 228 7.97 -3.17 14.56
CA GLN A 228 6.69 -2.66 14.06
C GLN A 228 6.75 -2.37 12.56
N VAL A 229 5.63 -2.58 11.87
CA VAL A 229 5.50 -2.32 10.44
C VAL A 229 5.43 -0.82 10.19
N ILE A 230 6.43 -0.30 9.47
CA ILE A 230 6.50 1.11 9.04
C ILE A 230 6.11 1.30 7.57
N ALA A 231 6.18 0.24 6.76
CA ALA A 231 5.63 0.27 5.40
C ALA A 231 5.04 -1.09 5.02
N ARG A 232 3.79 -1.10 4.56
CA ARG A 232 3.14 -2.28 3.96
C ARG A 232 2.66 -1.91 2.56
N GLY A 233 2.95 -2.75 1.57
CA GLY A 233 2.48 -2.52 0.20
C GLY A 233 2.44 -3.81 -0.59
N ASP A 234 1.53 -3.89 -1.55
CA ASP A 234 1.45 -5.01 -2.48
C ASP A 234 2.30 -4.71 -3.71
N MET A 235 3.11 -5.69 -4.12
CA MET A 235 3.92 -5.63 -5.32
C MET A 235 3.13 -6.26 -6.47
N SER A 236 2.22 -5.47 -6.99
CA SER A 236 1.50 -5.69 -8.25
C SER A 236 1.14 -4.29 -8.79
N GLU A 237 1.63 -3.94 -9.98
CA GLU A 237 1.32 -2.66 -10.65
C GLU A 237 0.43 -2.84 -11.87
N GLU A 238 -0.15 -4.03 -12.02
CA GLU A 238 -0.96 -4.43 -13.18
C GLU A 238 -2.13 -3.47 -13.36
N ALA A 239 -2.81 -3.08 -12.27
CA ALA A 239 -3.87 -2.09 -12.30
C ALA A 239 -3.39 -0.70 -12.78
N LEU A 240 -2.18 -0.29 -12.37
CA LEU A 240 -1.57 0.96 -12.83
C LEU A 240 -1.18 0.87 -14.32
N VAL A 241 -0.60 -0.24 -14.75
CA VAL A 241 -0.22 -0.47 -16.16
C VAL A 241 -1.47 -0.47 -17.06
N GLN A 242 -2.51 -1.21 -16.70
CA GLN A 242 -3.75 -1.28 -17.47
C GLN A 242 -4.46 0.08 -17.54
N SER A 243 -4.56 0.80 -16.42
CA SER A 243 -5.19 2.13 -16.39
C SER A 243 -4.43 3.18 -17.22
N GLN A 244 -3.11 3.13 -17.25
CA GLN A 244 -2.30 4.01 -18.11
C GLN A 244 -2.45 3.69 -19.60
N LEU A 245 -2.69 2.42 -19.96
CA LEU A 245 -2.87 1.98 -21.34
C LEU A 245 -4.30 2.21 -21.87
N GLY A 246 -5.18 2.79 -21.05
CA GLY A 246 -6.58 3.01 -21.43
C GLY A 246 -7.43 1.76 -21.40
N PHE A 247 -6.92 0.65 -20.88
CA PHE A 247 -7.73 -0.52 -20.58
C PHE A 247 -8.54 -0.25 -19.31
N LYS A 248 -9.85 -0.40 -19.45
CA LYS A 248 -10.74 -0.53 -18.31
C LYS A 248 -10.60 -1.99 -17.87
N VAL A 249 -9.94 -2.26 -16.73
CA VAL A 249 -10.35 -3.42 -15.92
C VAL A 249 -11.69 -2.99 -15.33
N SER A 250 -12.76 -3.17 -16.10
CA SER A 250 -14.10 -2.99 -15.60
C SER A 250 -14.70 -4.33 -15.24
N ARG A 251 -15.45 -4.32 -14.14
CA ARG A 251 -16.59 -5.21 -13.90
C ARG A 251 -17.45 -5.32 -15.16
#